data_AF-A0A537TC70-F1
#
_entry.id   AF-A0A537TC70-F1
#
_cell.length_a   1.000
_cell.length_b   1.000
_cell.length_c   1.000
_cell.angle_alpha   90.00
_cell.angle_beta   90.00
_cell.angle_gamma   90.00
#
_symmetry.space_group_name_H-M   'P 1'
#
loop_
_entity.id
_entity.type
_entity.pdbx_description
1 polymer ?
#
loop_
_entity_poly.entity_id
_entity_poly.type
_entity_poly.pdbx_seq_one_letter_code
_entity_poly.pdbx_strand_id
1 'polypeptide(L)' 'MLDVMNTAKSRPHGISFGYTGSGAFAFLTQIDDIANEGGGKKNWQLWVNTSYADKSFAVHDVQPLDVVFWRFTMQERK' A
#
# COMPACT_ATOMS: atom_id res chain seq x y z
N MET A 1 -1.55 -9.56 1.62
CA MET A 1 -1.94 -8.13 1.47
C MET A 1 -2.77 -7.84 0.20
N LEU A 2 -2.48 -8.43 -0.98
CA LEU A 2 -3.27 -8.16 -2.21
C LEU A 2 -4.76 -8.49 -2.04
N ASP A 3 -5.07 -9.59 -1.35
CA ASP A 3 -6.44 -9.97 -1.03
C ASP A 3 -7.15 -8.95 -0.13
N VAL A 4 -6.41 -8.27 0.75
CA VAL A 4 -6.94 -7.18 1.59
C VAL A 4 -7.32 -5.98 0.71
N MET A 5 -6.48 -5.60 -0.25
CA MET A 5 -6.80 -4.51 -1.18
C MET A 5 -7.95 -4.87 -2.13
N ASN A 6 -8.00 -6.11 -2.61
CA ASN A 6 -9.12 -6.62 -3.41
C ASN A 6 -10.44 -6.61 -2.60
N THR A 7 -10.38 -6.97 -1.32
CA THR A 7 -11.54 -6.92 -0.42
C THR A 7 -11.94 -5.48 -0.09
N ALA A 8 -10.98 -4.56 0.01
CA ALA A 8 -11.28 -3.14 0.18
C ALA A 8 -11.97 -2.58 -1.07
N LYS A 9 -11.51 -2.96 -2.27
CA LYS A 9 -12.10 -2.57 -3.56
C LYS A 9 -13.53 -3.07 -3.76
N SER A 10 -13.88 -4.23 -3.22
CA SER A 10 -15.22 -4.81 -3.41
C SER A 10 -16.32 -4.16 -2.54
N ARG A 11 -15.96 -3.21 -1.66
CA ARG A 11 -16.94 -2.51 -0.82
C ARG A 11 -17.65 -1.37 -1.58
N PRO A 12 -18.90 -1.01 -1.22
CA PRO A 12 -19.65 0.07 -1.89
C PRO A 12 -18.98 1.46 -1.85
N HIS A 13 -18.19 1.71 -0.80
CA HIS A 13 -17.29 2.87 -0.67
C HIS A 13 -15.83 2.41 -0.56
N GLY A 14 -15.51 1.38 -1.32
CA GLY A 14 -14.17 0.81 -1.41
C GLY A 14 -13.20 1.74 -2.11
N ILE A 15 -11.93 1.35 -2.08
CA ILE A 15 -10.86 2.05 -2.79
C ILE A 15 -10.63 1.43 -4.16
N SER A 16 -10.30 2.24 -5.14
CA SER A 16 -9.63 1.78 -6.35
C SER A 16 -8.12 1.90 -6.17
N PHE A 17 -7.34 1.03 -6.80
CA PHE A 17 -5.89 1.08 -6.68
C PHE A 17 -5.21 0.52 -7.92
N GLY A 18 -4.05 1.10 -8.24
CA GLY A 18 -3.15 0.67 -9.28
C GLY A 18 -1.85 0.15 -8.68
N TYR A 19 -1.30 -0.91 -9.25
CA TYR A 19 0.02 -1.40 -8.89
C TYR A 19 0.71 -2.02 -10.11
N THR A 20 2.03 -2.08 -10.06
CA THR A 20 2.87 -2.75 -11.07
C THR A 20 3.75 -3.78 -10.40
N GLY A 21 4.27 -4.74 -11.18
CA GLY A 21 5.04 -5.87 -10.63
C GLY A 21 4.14 -6.97 -10.02
N SER A 22 4.78 -8.00 -9.50
CA SER A 22 4.11 -9.18 -8.93
C SER A 22 4.91 -9.78 -7.78
N GLY A 23 4.25 -10.55 -6.93
CA GLY A 23 4.89 -11.19 -5.76
C GLY A 23 5.68 -10.18 -4.92
N ALA A 24 6.88 -10.56 -4.50
CA ALA A 24 7.77 -9.73 -3.68
C ALA A 24 8.24 -8.41 -4.32
N PHE A 25 7.78 -8.08 -5.53
CA PHE A 25 8.11 -6.83 -6.23
C PHE A 25 6.86 -6.04 -6.64
N ALA A 26 5.68 -6.38 -6.09
CA ALA A 26 4.49 -5.57 -6.32
C ALA A 26 4.66 -4.17 -5.69
N PHE A 27 4.48 -3.14 -6.51
CA PHE A 27 4.63 -1.74 -6.15
C PHE A 27 3.32 -1.00 -6.40
N LEU A 28 2.74 -0.44 -5.35
CA LEU A 28 1.52 0.35 -5.44
C LEU A 28 1.84 1.69 -6.13
N THR A 29 1.14 1.99 -7.22
CA THR A 29 1.34 3.22 -7.99
C THR A 29 0.29 4.28 -7.70
N GLN A 30 -0.91 3.88 -7.27
CA GLN A 30 -2.05 4.77 -7.11
C GLN A 30 -3.11 4.19 -6.17
N ILE A 31 -3.79 5.06 -5.41
CA ILE A 31 -5.06 4.77 -4.73
C ILE A 31 -6.03 5.89 -5.14
N ASP A 32 -7.23 5.51 -5.58
CA ASP A 32 -8.22 6.42 -6.14
C ASP A 32 -7.61 7.35 -7.18
N ASP A 33 -7.82 8.65 -7.07
CA ASP A 33 -7.32 9.62 -8.05
C ASP A 33 -5.91 10.14 -7.72
N ILE A 34 -5.22 9.54 -6.73
CA ILE A 34 -3.92 10.01 -6.22
C ILE A 34 -2.82 9.02 -6.58
N ALA A 35 -1.96 9.42 -7.52
CA ALA A 35 -0.79 8.67 -7.95
C ALA A 35 0.49 9.07 -7.18
N ASN A 36 1.48 8.17 -7.17
CA ASN A 36 2.83 8.45 -6.69
C ASN A 36 3.49 9.59 -7.50
N GLU A 37 4.16 10.50 -6.80
CA GLU A 37 4.81 11.67 -7.43
C GLU A 37 6.25 11.39 -7.89
N GLY A 38 6.81 10.23 -7.51
CA GLY A 38 8.18 9.85 -7.85
C GLY A 38 9.25 10.64 -7.07
N GLY A 39 10.44 10.75 -7.65
CA GLY A 39 11.70 11.14 -6.99
C GLY A 39 11.62 12.21 -5.90
N GLY A 40 11.93 11.83 -4.66
CA GLY A 40 12.04 12.72 -3.50
C GLY A 40 10.74 13.40 -3.04
N LYS A 41 9.61 13.09 -3.68
CA LYS A 41 8.30 13.66 -3.41
C LYS A 41 7.41 12.67 -2.65
N LYS A 42 6.11 12.95 -2.53
CA LYS A 42 5.18 12.09 -1.81
C LYS A 42 4.90 10.82 -2.61
N ASN A 43 4.92 9.71 -1.91
CA ASN A 43 4.56 8.41 -2.47
C ASN A 43 3.71 7.67 -1.45
N TRP A 44 2.90 6.73 -1.92
CA TRP A 44 2.16 5.81 -1.09
C TRP A 44 3.11 4.87 -0.36
N GLN A 45 3.00 4.85 0.96
CA GLN A 45 3.79 4.02 1.86
C GLN A 45 2.87 3.04 2.60
N LEU A 46 3.27 1.78 2.64
CA LEU A 46 2.57 0.72 3.36
C LEU A 46 3.04 0.68 4.81
N TRP A 47 2.06 0.62 5.71
CA TRP A 47 2.30 0.44 7.13
C TRP A 47 1.38 -0.64 7.69
N VAL A 48 1.93 -1.50 8.54
CA VAL A 48 1.19 -2.57 9.22
C VAL A 48 1.44 -2.45 10.71
N ASN A 49 0.39 -2.32 11.52
CA ASN A 49 0.47 -2.21 12.98
C ASN A 49 1.54 -1.22 13.47
N THR A 50 1.66 -0.04 12.83
CA THR A 50 2.66 1.02 13.13
C THR A 50 4.08 0.84 12.58
N SER A 51 4.40 -0.29 11.98
CA SER A 51 5.69 -0.52 11.34
C SER A 51 5.64 -0.18 9.86
N TYR A 52 6.64 0.57 9.39
CA TYR A 52 6.90 0.74 7.97
C TYR A 52 7.24 -0.64 7.39
N ALA A 53 6.49 -1.08 6.38
CA ALA A 53 6.76 -2.35 5.74
C ALA A 53 8.06 -2.23 4.93
N ASP A 54 9.14 -2.80 5.46
CA ASP A 54 10.44 -2.92 4.79
C ASP A 54 10.45 -4.00 3.69
N LYS A 55 9.43 -4.87 3.70
CA LYS A 55 9.19 -5.90 2.70
C LYS A 55 8.03 -5.52 1.79
N SER A 56 8.13 -5.92 0.53
CA SER A 56 7.07 -5.70 -0.45
C SER A 56 5.75 -6.30 0.03
N PHE A 57 4.70 -5.52 -0.22
CA PHE A 57 3.30 -5.77 0.10
C PHE A 57 2.82 -7.21 -0.18
N ALA A 58 3.33 -7.91 -1.20
CA ALA A 58 2.81 -9.26 -1.51
C ALA A 58 3.41 -10.41 -0.68
N VAL A 59 4.37 -10.16 0.22
CA VAL A 59 4.96 -11.19 1.11
C VAL A 59 4.48 -11.05 2.55
N HIS A 60 3.72 -9.99 2.86
CA HIS A 60 3.21 -9.79 4.22
C HIS A 60 1.90 -10.56 4.42
N ASP A 61 1.99 -11.62 5.21
CA ASP A 61 0.84 -12.35 5.76
C ASP A 61 0.19 -11.49 6.84
N VAL A 62 -0.87 -10.80 6.44
CA VAL A 62 -1.72 -10.01 7.33
C VAL A 62 -2.44 -10.96 8.27
N GLN A 63 -2.18 -10.82 9.57
CA GLN A 63 -2.83 -11.61 10.61
C GLN A 63 -4.21 -11.02 10.95
N PRO A 64 -5.14 -11.83 11.50
CA PRO A 64 -6.37 -11.30 12.08
C PRO A 64 -6.05 -10.19 13.09
N LEU A 65 -6.80 -9.08 13.02
CA LEU A 65 -6.64 -7.85 13.82
C LEU A 65 -5.50 -6.92 13.41
N ASP A 66 -4.71 -7.27 12.39
CA ASP A 66 -3.74 -6.32 11.84
C ASP A 66 -4.45 -5.11 11.24
N VAL A 67 -3.96 -3.93 11.58
CA VAL A 67 -4.40 -2.67 10.99
C VAL A 67 -3.41 -2.28 9.92
N VAL A 68 -3.89 -2.31 8.67
CA VAL A 68 -3.11 -1.86 7.52
C VAL A 68 -3.54 -0.46 7.12
N PHE A 69 -2.57 0.44 6.97
CA PHE A 69 -2.83 1.80 6.52
C PHE A 69 -1.85 2.24 5.45
N TRP A 70 -2.39 2.98 4.49
CA TRP A 70 -1.65 3.63 3.42
C TRP A 70 -1.48 5.10 3.76
N ARG A 71 -0.24 5.59 3.65
CA ARG A 71 0.07 7.00 3.89
C ARG A 71 0.67 7.61 2.63
N PHE A 72 0.13 8.74 2.20
CA PHE A 72 0.69 9.53 1.11
C PHE A 72 1.63 10.59 1.68
N THR A 73 2.92 10.30 1.75
CA THR A 73 3.89 11.16 2.41
C THR A 73 5.25 11.13 1.72
N MET A 74 6.07 12.17 1.97
CA MET A 74 7.47 12.18 1.55
C MET A 74 8.19 11.04 2.27
N GLN A 75 9.15 10.41 1.60
CA GLN A 75 9.98 9.39 2.24
C GLN A 75 10.65 10.02 3.47
N GLU A 76 10.36 9.49 4.67
CA GLU A 76 11.04 9.93 5.88
C GLU A 76 12.53 9.61 5.68
N ARG A 77 13.36 10.66 5.64
CA ARG A 77 14.81 10.48 5.68
C ARG A 77 15.13 9.81 7.01
N LYS A 78 15.68 8.60 6.93
CA LYS A 78 16.28 7.91 8.07
C LYS A 78 17.43 8.73 8.65
#